data_AF-A0ABC8UQQ1-F1
#
_entry.id   AF-A0ABC8UQQ1-F1
#
_cell.length_a   1.000
_cell.length_b   1.000
_cell.length_c   1.000
_cell.angle_alpha   90.00
_cell.angle_beta   90.00
_cell.angle_gamma   90.00
#
_symmetry.space_group_name_H-M   'P 1'
#
loop_
_entity.id
_entity.type
_entity.pdbx_description
1 polymer ?
#
loop_
_entity_poly.entity_id
_entity_poly.type
_entity_poly.pdbx_seq_one_letter_code
_entity_poly.pdbx_strand_id
1 'polypeptide(L)'
;MAFSLYFSCSTLGQGLQTSTYAGESIFSIALAIFGLILFALLIGNMQTYLQSLTIRLEEMRIKRRDSEQWMHHRLLPQDLRERVRRYDQYKWLETRGVDEESLVQSLPKDLRRDIKRHLCLALVKRVPLFENMDERLLDAICERLKPCLCTENTYIVREGDPVDEMLFIIRGRLESVTTDGGRSGFFNRSLLKEGDFCGEELLTWALDPKSGSNLPSSTRTVKALTVVEGFALTADELKFVASQFRRLHSRQVQHTFRFYSQQWRTWAACFIQAAWRRYCKKKLMELRRKEEEAEELAVAGTNASGGSYSIGATFLASRFAANALRGVHRNRNLKTARELVKLQKPPEPDFTADAD
;
A
#
# COMPACT_ATOMS: atom_id res chain seq x y z
N MET A 1 32.65 -55.52 -37.88
CA MET A 1 31.80 -54.91 -38.92
C MET A 1 30.94 -53.76 -38.40
N ALA A 2 30.15 -53.94 -37.31
CA ALA A 2 29.32 -52.87 -36.74
C ALA A 2 30.11 -51.64 -36.23
N PHE A 3 31.29 -51.85 -35.64
CA PHE A 3 32.14 -50.76 -35.14
C PHE A 3 32.76 -49.91 -36.26
N SER A 4 33.16 -50.53 -37.38
CA SER A 4 33.62 -49.81 -38.60
C SER A 4 32.50 -49.03 -39.28
N LEU A 5 31.26 -49.54 -39.25
CA LEU A 5 30.10 -48.84 -39.80
C LEU A 5 29.75 -47.60 -38.96
N TYR A 6 29.80 -47.70 -37.64
CA TYR A 6 29.55 -46.57 -36.74
C TYR A 6 30.63 -45.47 -36.86
N PHE A 7 31.90 -45.88 -36.97
CA PHE A 7 33.02 -44.97 -37.20
C PHE A 7 32.97 -44.33 -38.61
N SER A 8 32.59 -45.08 -39.64
CA SER A 8 32.47 -44.53 -41.01
C SER A 8 31.30 -43.55 -41.16
N CYS A 9 30.19 -43.77 -40.46
CA CYS A 9 29.03 -42.88 -40.47
C CYS A 9 29.31 -41.55 -39.75
N SER A 10 30.20 -41.56 -38.75
CA SER A 10 30.54 -40.38 -37.94
C SER A 10 31.64 -39.49 -38.57
N THR A 11 32.44 -40.02 -39.51
CA THR A 11 33.71 -39.40 -39.93
C THR A 11 33.82 -39.12 -41.44
N LEU A 12 32.72 -38.77 -42.10
CA LEU A 12 32.72 -38.31 -43.51
C LEU A 12 33.34 -39.32 -44.50
N GLY A 13 33.08 -40.63 -44.34
CA GLY A 13 33.36 -41.62 -45.38
C GLY A 13 34.85 -41.92 -45.66
N GLN A 14 35.79 -41.45 -44.83
CA GLN A 14 37.24 -41.64 -45.02
C GLN A 14 37.72 -43.11 -45.01
N GLY A 15 36.85 -44.07 -44.68
CA GLY A 15 37.16 -45.50 -44.66
C GLY A 15 36.65 -46.31 -45.85
N LEU A 16 35.99 -45.70 -46.84
CA LEU A 16 35.43 -46.42 -47.99
C LEU A 16 36.50 -46.67 -49.06
N GLN A 17 37.22 -47.80 -48.96
CA GLN A 17 38.02 -48.29 -50.10
C GLN A 17 37.06 -48.79 -51.19
N THR A 18 36.87 -47.98 -52.24
CA THR A 18 36.04 -48.37 -53.39
C THR A 18 36.81 -49.35 -54.27
N SER A 19 36.31 -50.58 -54.43
CA SER A 19 36.80 -51.49 -55.47
C SER A 19 36.37 -50.99 -56.85
N THR A 20 37.01 -51.48 -57.91
CA THR A 20 36.84 -51.09 -59.33
C THR A 20 35.44 -51.39 -59.93
N TYR A 21 34.47 -51.79 -59.10
CA TYR A 21 33.11 -52.16 -59.51
C TYR A 21 32.16 -50.95 -59.43
N ALA A 22 31.47 -50.66 -60.53
CA ALA A 22 30.59 -49.50 -60.66
C ALA A 22 29.45 -49.50 -59.61
N GLY A 23 28.92 -50.66 -59.24
CA GLY A 23 27.86 -50.78 -58.25
C GLY A 23 28.29 -50.40 -56.83
N GLU A 24 29.52 -50.74 -56.43
CA GLU A 24 30.08 -50.37 -55.12
C GLU A 24 30.32 -48.86 -55.02
N SER A 25 30.75 -48.24 -56.11
CA SER A 25 30.94 -46.79 -56.20
C SER A 25 29.60 -46.03 -56.07
N ILE A 26 28.54 -46.47 -56.76
CA ILE A 26 27.21 -45.85 -56.67
C ILE A 26 26.62 -46.00 -55.27
N PHE A 27 26.75 -47.19 -54.64
CA PHE A 27 26.29 -47.42 -53.28
C PHE A 27 27.05 -46.55 -52.25
N SER A 28 28.37 -46.40 -52.42
CA SER A 28 29.22 -45.55 -51.59
C SER A 28 28.81 -44.07 -51.69
N ILE A 29 28.53 -43.56 -52.89
CA ILE A 29 28.02 -42.20 -53.12
C ILE A 29 26.65 -42.00 -52.45
N ALA A 30 25.73 -42.96 -52.59
CA ALA A 30 24.40 -42.88 -51.97
C ALA A 30 24.48 -42.85 -50.43
N LEU A 31 25.34 -43.68 -49.83
CA LEU A 31 25.60 -43.69 -48.39
C LEU A 31 26.19 -42.36 -47.91
N ALA A 32 27.12 -41.78 -48.67
CA ALA A 32 27.73 -40.48 -48.35
C ALA A 32 26.71 -39.34 -48.39
N ILE A 33 25.85 -39.30 -49.42
CA ILE A 33 24.77 -38.31 -49.53
C ILE A 33 23.77 -38.49 -48.37
N PHE A 34 23.37 -39.72 -48.07
CA PHE A 34 22.45 -40.01 -46.97
C PHE A 34 23.04 -39.59 -45.61
N GLY A 35 24.30 -39.90 -45.35
CA GLY A 35 25.01 -39.46 -44.15
C GLY A 35 25.09 -37.93 -44.03
N LEU A 36 25.35 -37.24 -45.14
CA LEU A 36 25.39 -35.77 -45.18
C LEU A 36 24.02 -35.14 -44.87
N ILE A 37 22.93 -35.71 -45.41
CA ILE A 37 21.57 -35.28 -45.11
C ILE A 37 21.25 -35.51 -43.62
N LEU A 38 21.56 -36.68 -43.07
CA LEU A 38 21.33 -36.98 -41.65
C LEU A 38 22.11 -36.04 -40.73
N PHE A 39 23.37 -35.73 -41.07
CA PHE A 39 24.19 -34.81 -40.29
C PHE A 39 23.67 -33.36 -40.35
N ALA A 40 23.23 -32.90 -41.52
CA ALA A 40 22.60 -31.58 -41.68
C ALA A 40 21.30 -31.47 -40.85
N LEU A 41 20.47 -32.52 -40.85
CA LEU A 41 19.26 -32.59 -40.01
C LEU A 41 19.60 -32.59 -38.52
N LEU A 42 20.63 -33.33 -38.10
CA LEU A 42 21.08 -33.36 -36.72
C LEU A 42 21.56 -31.97 -36.26
N ILE A 43 22.37 -31.28 -37.07
CA ILE A 43 22.83 -29.92 -36.77
C ILE A 43 21.65 -28.95 -36.68
N GLY A 44 20.72 -28.99 -37.65
CA GLY A 44 19.54 -28.12 -37.66
C GLY A 44 18.66 -28.32 -36.42
N ASN A 45 18.43 -29.58 -36.04
CA ASN A 45 17.67 -29.91 -34.82
C ASN A 45 18.39 -29.46 -33.55
N MET A 46 19.71 -29.70 -33.44
CA MET A 46 20.51 -29.25 -32.30
C MET A 46 20.55 -27.72 -32.19
N GLN A 47 20.67 -27.01 -33.31
CA GLN A 47 20.63 -25.55 -33.34
C GLN A 47 19.27 -25.04 -32.87
N THR A 48 18.17 -25.61 -33.37
CA THR A 48 16.81 -25.24 -32.96
C THR A 48 16.58 -25.51 -31.48
N TYR A 49 17.04 -26.66 -30.98
CA TYR A 49 16.98 -27.02 -29.56
C TYR A 49 17.76 -26.03 -28.68
N LEU A 50 19.02 -25.75 -29.01
CA LEU A 50 19.84 -24.79 -28.27
C LEU A 50 19.26 -23.36 -28.31
N GLN A 51 18.71 -22.94 -29.46
CA GLN A 51 18.03 -21.66 -29.57
C GLN A 51 16.81 -21.60 -28.63
N SER A 52 15.97 -22.63 -28.61
CA SER A 52 14.79 -22.66 -27.73
C SER A 52 15.15 -22.55 -26.23
N LEU A 53 16.30 -23.10 -25.81
CA LEU A 53 16.81 -22.96 -24.45
C LEU A 53 17.40 -21.58 -24.16
N THR A 54 18.04 -20.95 -25.15
CA THR A 54 18.80 -19.70 -24.97
C THR A 54 17.99 -18.43 -25.15
N ILE A 55 16.86 -18.49 -25.88
CA ILE A 55 16.02 -17.32 -26.17
C ILE A 55 15.64 -16.54 -24.91
N ARG A 56 15.14 -17.21 -23.86
CA ARG A 56 14.72 -16.54 -22.61
C ARG A 56 15.87 -15.89 -21.85
N LEU A 57 17.03 -16.53 -21.84
CA LEU A 57 18.22 -15.98 -21.20
C LEU A 57 18.77 -14.78 -21.97
N GLU A 58 18.74 -14.84 -23.29
CA GLU A 58 19.21 -13.75 -24.14
C GLU A 58 18.26 -12.55 -24.12
N GLU A 59 16.94 -12.77 -24.17
CA GLU A 59 15.92 -11.73 -23.97
C GLU A 59 16.20 -10.94 -22.68
N MET A 60 16.50 -11.64 -21.60
CA MET A 60 16.86 -11.04 -20.32
C MET A 60 18.19 -10.31 -20.35
N ARG A 61 19.21 -10.90 -20.98
CA ARG A 61 20.53 -10.30 -21.10
C ARG A 61 20.46 -8.99 -21.88
N ILE A 62 19.67 -8.94 -22.95
CA ILE A 62 19.41 -7.75 -23.75
C ILE A 62 18.67 -6.71 -22.91
N LYS A 63 17.54 -7.05 -22.31
CA LYS A 63 16.75 -6.13 -21.47
C LYS A 63 17.58 -5.51 -20.33
N ARG A 64 18.43 -6.31 -19.69
CA ARG A 64 19.35 -5.84 -18.64
C ARG A 64 20.38 -4.86 -19.20
N ARG A 65 20.97 -5.16 -20.36
CA ARG A 65 21.95 -4.30 -21.02
C ARG A 65 21.34 -2.96 -21.40
N ASP A 66 20.13 -2.98 -21.98
CA ASP A 66 19.43 -1.78 -22.41
C ASP A 66 19.06 -0.88 -21.22
N SER A 67 18.57 -1.50 -20.12
CA SER A 67 18.30 -0.81 -18.85
C SER A 67 19.57 -0.13 -18.31
N GLU A 68 20.70 -0.85 -18.24
CA GLU A 68 21.98 -0.29 -17.78
C GLU A 68 22.49 0.85 -18.67
N GLN A 69 22.44 0.69 -19.99
CA GLN A 69 22.84 1.72 -20.93
C GLN A 69 21.99 2.98 -20.78
N TRP A 70 20.68 2.82 -20.66
CA TRP A 70 19.74 3.92 -20.44
C TRP A 70 20.04 4.66 -19.12
N MET A 71 20.26 3.92 -18.02
CA MET A 71 20.61 4.50 -16.72
C MET A 71 21.94 5.26 -16.76
N HIS A 72 22.92 4.73 -17.49
CA HIS A 72 24.23 5.35 -17.63
C HIS A 72 24.17 6.63 -18.47
N HIS A 73 23.39 6.61 -19.56
CA HIS A 73 23.17 7.77 -20.44
C HIS A 73 22.43 8.90 -19.71
N ARG A 74 21.50 8.56 -18.81
CA ARG A 74 20.77 9.53 -17.97
C ARG A 74 21.53 9.98 -16.72
N LEU A 75 22.76 9.52 -16.51
CA LEU A 75 23.61 9.87 -15.37
C LEU A 75 22.91 9.67 -14.01
N LEU A 76 22.12 8.60 -13.87
CA LEU A 76 21.41 8.35 -12.61
C LEU A 76 22.40 8.17 -11.44
N PRO A 77 22.08 8.68 -10.23
CA PRO A 77 22.84 8.38 -9.01
C PRO A 77 22.95 6.88 -8.75
N GLN A 78 24.05 6.46 -8.12
CA GLN A 78 24.33 5.04 -7.87
C GLN A 78 23.21 4.37 -7.05
N ASP A 79 22.67 5.05 -6.05
CA ASP A 79 21.55 4.56 -5.24
C ASP A 79 20.30 4.26 -6.09
N LEU A 80 19.99 5.11 -7.07
CA LEU A 80 18.87 4.87 -7.99
C LEU A 80 19.13 3.66 -8.87
N ARG A 81 20.33 3.54 -9.42
CA ARG A 81 20.71 2.40 -10.28
C ARG A 81 20.59 1.08 -9.52
N GLU A 82 21.06 1.05 -8.28
CA GLU A 82 20.94 -0.15 -7.45
C GLU A 82 19.49 -0.51 -7.14
N ARG A 83 18.61 0.48 -6.90
CA ARG A 83 17.17 0.21 -6.73
C ARG A 83 16.52 -0.37 -7.99
N VAL A 84 16.84 0.18 -9.16
CA VAL A 84 16.35 -0.36 -10.45
C VAL A 84 16.85 -1.78 -10.67
N ARG A 85 18.14 -2.05 -10.44
CA ARG A 85 18.70 -3.41 -10.54
C ARG A 85 18.00 -4.41 -9.63
N ARG A 86 17.72 -4.03 -8.37
CA ARG A 86 16.99 -4.88 -7.42
C ARG A 86 15.55 -5.14 -7.88
N TYR A 87 14.86 -4.11 -8.39
CA TYR A 87 13.53 -4.26 -8.96
C TYR A 87 13.52 -5.25 -10.13
N ASP A 88 14.42 -5.08 -11.10
CA ASP A 88 14.52 -5.94 -12.28
C ASP A 88 14.87 -7.39 -11.92
N GLN A 89 15.78 -7.58 -10.96
CA GLN A 89 16.16 -8.91 -10.45
C GLN A 89 14.98 -9.62 -9.79
N TYR A 90 14.23 -8.92 -8.93
CA TYR A 90 13.07 -9.51 -8.26
C TYR A 90 11.97 -9.84 -9.26
N LYS A 91 11.63 -8.88 -10.14
CA LYS A 91 10.61 -9.07 -11.18
C LYS A 91 10.94 -10.29 -12.05
N TRP A 92 12.22 -10.50 -12.38
CA TRP A 92 12.66 -11.69 -13.10
C TRP A 92 12.52 -12.98 -12.32
N LEU A 93 12.89 -13.00 -11.03
CA LEU A 93 12.81 -14.20 -10.21
C LEU A 93 11.37 -14.71 -10.10
N GLU A 94 10.41 -13.77 -9.96
CA GLU A 94 8.99 -14.10 -9.82
C GLU A 94 8.35 -14.47 -11.16
N THR A 95 8.46 -13.61 -12.18
CA THR A 95 7.72 -13.77 -13.44
C THR A 95 8.46 -14.60 -14.49
N ARG A 96 9.77 -14.85 -14.31
CA ARG A 96 10.67 -15.39 -15.35
C ARG A 96 10.52 -14.69 -16.71
N GLY A 97 10.28 -13.38 -16.65
CA GLY A 97 10.17 -12.51 -17.82
C GLY A 97 8.87 -12.64 -18.59
N VAL A 98 7.89 -13.36 -18.02
CA VAL A 98 6.52 -13.34 -18.53
C VAL A 98 5.91 -11.99 -18.15
N ASP A 99 5.45 -11.25 -19.15
CA ASP A 99 4.65 -10.06 -18.91
C ASP A 99 3.19 -10.48 -18.64
N GLU A 100 2.82 -10.51 -17.36
CA GLU A 100 1.49 -10.94 -16.90
C GLU A 100 0.36 -10.09 -17.53
N GLU A 101 0.57 -8.79 -17.71
CA GLU A 101 -0.43 -7.94 -18.33
C GLU A 101 -0.62 -8.30 -19.80
N SER A 102 0.46 -8.46 -20.57
CA SER A 102 0.38 -8.89 -21.97
C SER A 102 -0.24 -10.29 -22.11
N LEU A 103 0.07 -11.21 -21.20
CA LEU A 103 -0.50 -12.55 -21.20
C LEU A 103 -2.02 -12.48 -21.01
N VAL A 104 -2.49 -11.74 -20.00
CA VAL A 104 -3.92 -11.59 -19.72
C VAL A 104 -4.63 -10.80 -20.83
N GLN A 105 -3.96 -9.85 -21.48
CA GLN A 105 -4.50 -9.11 -22.63
C GLN A 105 -4.66 -9.97 -23.89
N SER A 106 -3.81 -10.97 -24.08
CA SER A 106 -3.90 -11.91 -25.22
C SER A 106 -5.14 -12.82 -25.16
N LEU A 107 -5.73 -12.96 -23.97
CA LEU A 107 -6.92 -13.78 -23.75
C LEU A 107 -8.21 -13.06 -24.19
N PRO A 108 -9.24 -13.82 -24.62
CA PRO A 108 -10.59 -13.31 -24.82
C PRO A 108 -11.10 -12.55 -23.59
N LYS A 109 -11.97 -11.56 -23.85
CA LYS A 109 -12.47 -10.63 -22.82
C LYS A 109 -13.10 -11.35 -21.63
N ASP A 110 -13.83 -12.44 -21.87
CA ASP A 110 -14.54 -13.18 -20.83
C ASP A 110 -13.55 -13.88 -19.88
N LEU A 111 -12.54 -14.57 -20.41
CA LEU A 111 -11.50 -15.20 -19.59
C LEU A 111 -10.68 -14.17 -18.80
N ARG A 112 -10.35 -13.04 -19.42
CA ARG A 112 -9.66 -11.95 -18.72
C ARG A 112 -10.45 -11.44 -17.52
N ARG A 113 -11.77 -11.33 -17.64
CA ARG A 113 -12.67 -10.90 -16.56
C ARG A 113 -12.68 -11.92 -15.43
N ASP A 114 -12.84 -13.19 -15.76
CA ASP A 114 -12.90 -14.27 -14.76
C ASP A 114 -11.58 -14.38 -13.99
N ILE A 115 -10.44 -14.27 -14.68
CA ILE A 115 -9.11 -14.26 -14.04
C ILE A 115 -8.97 -13.05 -13.11
N LYS A 116 -9.26 -11.84 -13.59
CA LYS A 116 -9.16 -10.63 -12.75
C LYS A 116 -10.08 -10.69 -11.54
N ARG A 117 -11.32 -11.15 -11.72
CA ARG A 117 -12.28 -11.36 -10.63
C ARG A 117 -11.75 -12.36 -9.62
N HIS A 118 -11.23 -13.51 -10.06
CA HIS A 118 -10.66 -14.52 -9.18
C HIS A 118 -9.50 -13.97 -8.32
N LEU A 119 -8.60 -13.20 -8.92
CA LEU A 119 -7.43 -12.64 -8.24
C LEU A 119 -7.78 -11.49 -7.28
N CYS A 120 -8.74 -10.64 -7.66
CA CYS A 120 -8.97 -9.36 -6.97
C CYS A 120 -10.18 -9.36 -6.03
N LEU A 121 -11.22 -10.15 -6.29
CA LEU A 121 -12.52 -10.02 -5.61
C LEU A 121 -12.39 -10.15 -4.08
N ALA A 122 -11.57 -11.10 -3.61
CA ALA A 122 -11.32 -11.30 -2.19
C ALA A 122 -10.64 -10.09 -1.54
N LEU A 123 -9.77 -9.39 -2.26
CA LEU A 123 -9.08 -8.20 -1.77
C LEU A 123 -10.03 -6.99 -1.74
N VAL A 124 -10.83 -6.81 -2.81
CA VAL A 124 -11.80 -5.72 -2.90
C VAL A 124 -12.87 -5.86 -1.81
N LYS A 125 -13.39 -7.06 -1.56
CA LYS A 125 -14.39 -7.30 -0.50
C LYS A 125 -13.87 -7.07 0.92
N ARG A 126 -12.55 -7.03 1.14
CA ARG A 126 -11.99 -6.66 2.46
C ARG A 126 -12.14 -5.18 2.78
N VAL A 127 -12.33 -4.33 1.76
CA VAL A 127 -12.64 -2.93 1.99
C VAL A 127 -14.09 -2.87 2.45
N PRO A 128 -14.38 -2.42 3.69
CA PRO A 128 -15.73 -2.47 4.24
C PRO A 128 -16.76 -1.68 3.43
N LEU A 129 -16.30 -0.69 2.67
CA LEU A 129 -17.12 0.08 1.74
C LEU A 129 -17.66 -0.78 0.58
N PHE A 130 -16.87 -1.74 0.11
CA PHE A 130 -17.18 -2.56 -1.06
C PHE A 130 -17.87 -3.88 -0.70
N GLU A 131 -17.75 -4.35 0.54
CA GLU A 131 -18.28 -5.65 0.99
C GLU A 131 -19.76 -5.88 0.61
N ASN A 132 -20.60 -4.85 0.79
CA ASN A 132 -22.06 -4.93 0.57
C ASN A 132 -22.51 -4.29 -0.75
N MET A 133 -21.60 -4.08 -1.69
CA MET A 133 -21.91 -3.48 -2.99
C MET A 133 -22.41 -4.52 -3.99
N ASP A 134 -23.12 -4.05 -5.02
CA ASP A 134 -23.60 -4.89 -6.12
C ASP A 134 -22.42 -5.60 -6.80
N GLU A 135 -22.58 -6.89 -7.11
CA GLU A 135 -21.53 -7.70 -7.75
C GLU A 135 -21.02 -7.08 -9.07
N ARG A 136 -21.91 -6.41 -9.83
CA ARG A 136 -21.54 -5.69 -11.06
C ARG A 136 -20.55 -4.53 -10.81
N LEU A 137 -20.68 -3.85 -9.68
CA LEU A 137 -19.77 -2.78 -9.27
C LEU A 137 -18.42 -3.37 -8.83
N LEU A 138 -18.44 -4.46 -8.07
CA LEU A 138 -17.23 -5.20 -7.70
C LEU A 138 -16.46 -5.69 -8.93
N ASP A 139 -17.17 -6.22 -9.93
CA ASP A 139 -16.59 -6.61 -11.22
C ASP A 139 -15.94 -5.43 -11.93
N ALA A 140 -16.63 -4.29 -11.99
CA ALA A 140 -16.11 -3.08 -12.63
C ALA A 140 -14.83 -2.55 -11.96
N ILE A 141 -14.72 -2.69 -10.62
CA ILE A 141 -13.51 -2.37 -9.86
C ILE A 141 -12.41 -3.38 -10.17
N CYS A 142 -12.72 -4.69 -10.12
CA CYS A 142 -11.74 -5.76 -10.39
C CYS A 142 -11.15 -5.65 -11.80
N GLU A 143 -11.94 -5.27 -12.80
CA GLU A 143 -11.46 -5.05 -14.17
C GLU A 143 -10.40 -3.93 -14.27
N ARG A 144 -10.47 -2.92 -13.40
CA ARG A 144 -9.63 -1.71 -13.43
C ARG A 144 -8.37 -1.78 -12.59
N LEU A 145 -8.29 -2.76 -11.69
CA LEU A 145 -7.09 -3.03 -10.93
C LEU A 145 -5.92 -3.40 -11.85
N LYS A 146 -4.76 -2.82 -11.55
CA LYS A 146 -3.49 -3.07 -12.23
C LYS A 146 -2.48 -3.68 -11.25
N PRO A 147 -1.74 -4.73 -11.64
CA PRO A 147 -0.69 -5.29 -10.80
C PRO A 147 0.39 -4.24 -10.54
N CYS A 148 0.92 -4.21 -9.33
CA CYS A 148 1.99 -3.30 -8.93
C CYS A 148 3.02 -4.02 -8.06
N LEU A 149 4.28 -3.62 -8.19
CA LEU A 149 5.41 -4.18 -7.46
C LEU A 149 6.24 -3.06 -6.84
N CYS A 150 6.37 -3.07 -5.52
CA CYS A 150 7.17 -2.11 -4.76
C CYS A 150 8.39 -2.82 -4.15
N THR A 151 9.58 -2.26 -4.33
CA THR A 151 10.80 -2.81 -3.71
C THR A 151 10.96 -2.39 -2.26
N GLU A 152 11.82 -3.09 -1.53
CA GLU A 152 12.13 -2.76 -0.13
C GLU A 152 12.62 -1.32 0.02
N ASN A 153 12.25 -0.71 1.14
CA ASN A 153 12.57 0.67 1.49
C ASN A 153 12.05 1.75 0.53
N THR A 154 11.12 1.41 -0.36
CA THR A 154 10.41 2.41 -1.17
C THR A 154 9.32 3.09 -0.35
N TYR A 155 9.18 4.39 -0.55
CA TYR A 155 8.05 5.14 -0.02
C TYR A 155 6.95 5.10 -1.07
N ILE A 156 5.80 4.54 -0.72
CA ILE A 156 4.63 4.49 -1.61
C ILE A 156 3.96 5.85 -1.61
N VAL A 157 3.75 6.41 -0.41
CA VAL A 157 3.22 7.76 -0.23
C VAL A 157 3.82 8.37 1.02
N ARG A 158 4.02 9.69 1.06
CA ARG A 158 4.41 10.42 2.27
C ARG A 158 3.22 11.21 2.79
N GLU A 159 3.19 11.43 4.09
CA GLU A 159 2.20 12.30 4.71
C GLU A 159 2.24 13.69 4.05
N GLY A 160 1.07 14.16 3.57
CA GLY A 160 0.92 15.41 2.83
C GLY A 160 0.97 15.28 1.30
N ASP A 161 1.56 14.22 0.75
CA ASP A 161 1.62 14.00 -0.71
C ASP A 161 0.22 13.72 -1.26
N PRO A 162 -0.09 14.11 -2.52
CA PRO A 162 -1.35 13.74 -3.16
C PRO A 162 -1.44 12.22 -3.33
N VAL A 163 -2.58 11.64 -2.95
CA VAL A 163 -2.86 10.22 -3.16
C VAL A 163 -3.49 10.05 -4.53
N ASP A 164 -2.81 9.35 -5.42
CA ASP A 164 -3.20 9.10 -6.81
C ASP A 164 -3.68 7.65 -7.04
N GLU A 165 -3.32 6.72 -6.16
CA GLU A 165 -3.78 5.33 -6.23
C GLU A 165 -4.06 4.71 -4.85
N MET A 166 -5.00 3.77 -4.84
CA MET A 166 -5.31 2.92 -3.70
C MET A 166 -4.64 1.56 -3.92
N LEU A 167 -3.80 1.14 -2.98
CA LEU A 167 -3.00 -0.09 -3.09
C LEU A 167 -3.59 -1.19 -2.20
N PHE A 168 -3.86 -2.35 -2.81
CA PHE A 168 -4.27 -3.59 -2.17
C PHE A 168 -3.09 -4.55 -2.06
N ILE A 169 -2.75 -4.96 -0.84
CA ILE A 169 -1.55 -5.77 -0.58
C ILE A 169 -1.90 -7.25 -0.76
N ILE A 170 -1.20 -7.94 -1.65
CA ILE A 170 -1.32 -9.40 -1.81
C ILE A 170 -0.25 -10.07 -0.97
N ARG A 171 1.00 -9.63 -1.13
CA ARG A 171 2.18 -10.19 -0.44
C ARG A 171 3.10 -9.07 0.03
N GLY A 172 3.75 -9.30 1.16
CA GLY A 172 4.73 -8.38 1.73
C GLY A 172 4.19 -7.55 2.89
N ARG A 173 5.04 -6.64 3.39
CA ARG A 173 4.78 -5.83 4.59
C ARG A 173 5.11 -4.36 4.34
N LEU A 174 4.16 -3.50 4.71
CA LEU A 174 4.32 -2.06 4.70
C LEU A 174 4.26 -1.54 6.12
N GLU A 175 4.99 -0.47 6.36
CA GLU A 175 4.91 0.33 7.55
C GLU A 175 4.13 1.61 7.24
N SER A 176 3.16 1.93 8.08
CA SER A 176 2.38 3.16 8.03
C SER A 176 2.69 4.00 9.26
N VAL A 177 3.16 5.22 9.06
CA VAL A 177 3.48 6.18 10.13
C VAL A 177 2.66 7.45 9.91
N THR A 178 1.99 7.94 10.95
CA THR A 178 1.31 9.24 10.91
C THR A 178 1.78 10.13 12.05
N THR A 179 1.96 11.41 11.73
CA THR A 179 2.34 12.47 12.68
C THR A 179 1.21 13.47 12.92
N ASP A 180 0.02 13.24 12.35
CA ASP A 180 -1.16 14.12 12.42
C ASP A 180 -0.79 15.59 12.11
N GLY A 181 -0.07 15.80 11.01
CA GLY A 181 0.40 17.11 10.58
C GLY A 181 1.51 17.70 11.46
N GLY A 182 2.37 16.86 12.03
CA GLY A 182 3.52 17.28 12.85
C GLY A 182 3.17 17.71 14.27
N ARG A 183 2.06 17.23 14.85
CA ARG A 183 1.72 17.52 16.24
C ARG A 183 2.72 16.88 17.19
N SER A 184 3.36 17.70 18.03
CA SER A 184 4.31 17.25 19.05
C SER A 184 3.67 16.21 19.98
N GLY A 185 4.26 15.01 20.02
CA GLY A 185 3.82 13.90 20.87
C GLY A 185 2.77 12.96 20.26
N PHE A 186 2.40 13.15 18.98
CA PHE A 186 1.56 12.21 18.24
C PHE A 186 2.41 11.47 17.19
N PHE A 187 2.69 10.20 17.45
CA PHE A 187 3.38 9.31 16.53
C PHE A 187 2.70 7.95 16.58
N ASN A 188 1.98 7.60 15.52
CA ASN A 188 1.32 6.30 15.41
C ASN A 188 1.99 5.51 14.28
N ARG A 189 2.49 4.32 14.63
CA ARG A 189 3.10 3.37 13.71
C ARG A 189 2.23 2.12 13.65
N SER A 190 1.82 1.77 12.45
CA SER A 190 1.03 0.57 12.15
C SER A 190 1.74 -0.26 11.08
N LEU A 191 1.54 -1.57 11.12
CA LEU A 191 2.06 -2.50 10.13
C LEU A 191 0.89 -2.97 9.25
N LEU A 192 1.00 -2.75 7.95
CA LEU A 192 0.08 -3.29 6.96
C LEU A 192 0.66 -4.59 6.38
N LYS A 193 -0.17 -5.62 6.32
CA LYS A 193 0.17 -6.97 5.88
C LYS A 193 -0.75 -7.43 4.76
N GLU A 194 -0.64 -8.69 4.40
CA GLU A 194 -1.38 -9.34 3.33
C GLU A 194 -2.91 -9.19 3.51
N GLY A 195 -3.53 -8.63 2.46
CA GLY A 195 -4.93 -8.28 2.35
C GLY A 195 -5.35 -7.02 3.13
N ASP A 196 -4.40 -6.24 3.66
CA ASP A 196 -4.65 -4.84 4.02
C ASP A 196 -4.55 -3.94 2.77
N PHE A 197 -4.94 -2.68 2.91
CA PHE A 197 -4.87 -1.68 1.84
C PHE A 197 -4.42 -0.31 2.38
N CYS A 198 -4.00 0.57 1.48
CA CYS A 198 -3.70 1.97 1.77
C CYS A 198 -4.20 2.90 0.65
N GLY A 199 -4.32 4.19 0.95
CA GLY A 199 -4.95 5.18 0.05
C GLY A 199 -6.47 5.29 0.24
N GLU A 200 -6.98 4.97 1.45
CA GLU A 200 -8.42 5.05 1.76
C GLU A 200 -9.01 6.47 1.63
N GLU A 201 -8.15 7.49 1.63
CA GLU A 201 -8.51 8.89 1.38
C GLU A 201 -9.19 9.08 0.00
N LEU A 202 -8.79 8.29 -0.99
CA LEU A 202 -9.40 8.31 -2.32
C LEU A 202 -10.86 7.88 -2.32
N LEU A 203 -11.28 7.04 -1.35
CA LEU A 203 -12.68 6.63 -1.25
C LEU A 203 -13.57 7.85 -0.94
N THR A 204 -13.16 8.73 -0.03
CA THR A 204 -13.93 9.94 0.30
C THR A 204 -14.00 10.90 -0.87
N TRP A 205 -12.85 11.13 -1.50
CA TRP A 205 -12.73 12.03 -2.65
C TRP A 205 -13.53 11.51 -3.86
N ALA A 206 -13.52 10.21 -4.10
CA ALA A 206 -14.27 9.62 -5.20
C ALA A 206 -15.78 9.75 -5.00
N LEU A 207 -16.23 9.54 -3.75
CA LEU A 207 -17.64 9.60 -3.36
C LEU A 207 -18.21 11.02 -3.30
N ASP A 208 -17.40 12.04 -3.02
CA ASP A 208 -17.88 13.41 -2.95
C ASP A 208 -18.13 13.99 -4.36
N PRO A 209 -19.39 14.37 -4.70
CA PRO A 209 -19.71 14.97 -6.00
C PRO A 209 -19.02 16.32 -6.24
N LYS A 210 -18.71 17.06 -5.16
CA LYS A 210 -18.08 18.39 -5.23
C LYS A 210 -16.57 18.33 -5.30
N SER A 211 -15.98 17.16 -5.10
CA SER A 211 -14.55 16.95 -5.25
C SER A 211 -14.15 17.17 -6.70
N GLY A 212 -13.40 18.24 -6.94
CA GLY A 212 -12.80 18.55 -8.24
C GLY A 212 -11.61 17.63 -8.57
N SER A 213 -10.79 18.06 -9.52
CA SER A 213 -9.58 17.34 -9.96
C SER A 213 -8.44 17.29 -8.93
N ASN A 214 -8.59 17.97 -7.78
CA ASN A 214 -7.56 18.00 -6.76
C ASN A 214 -7.59 16.71 -5.95
N LEU A 215 -6.50 15.96 -5.99
CA LEU A 215 -6.34 14.72 -5.23
C LEU A 215 -6.26 15.01 -3.72
N PRO A 216 -6.77 14.10 -2.88
CA PRO A 216 -6.67 14.24 -1.43
C PRO A 216 -5.21 14.07 -0.98
N SER A 217 -4.80 14.82 0.03
CA SER A 217 -3.49 14.64 0.67
C SER A 217 -3.48 13.42 1.58
N SER A 218 -2.39 12.67 1.55
CA SER A 218 -2.18 11.49 2.39
C SER A 218 -2.06 11.86 3.86
N THR A 219 -2.70 11.07 4.73
CA THR A 219 -2.62 11.28 6.19
C THR A 219 -1.43 10.60 6.85
N ARG A 220 -0.71 9.77 6.10
CA ARG A 220 0.33 8.88 6.64
C ARG A 220 1.42 8.62 5.62
N THR A 221 2.62 8.45 6.11
CA THR A 221 3.74 7.96 5.32
C THR A 221 3.70 6.43 5.29
N VAL A 222 3.62 5.86 4.10
CA VAL A 222 3.64 4.40 3.89
C VAL A 222 4.95 4.00 3.22
N LYS A 223 5.70 3.11 3.88
CA LYS A 223 7.00 2.62 3.43
C LYS A 223 7.00 1.10 3.32
N ALA A 224 7.52 0.57 2.22
CA ALA A 224 7.73 -0.86 2.05
C ALA A 224 8.87 -1.37 2.93
N LEU A 225 8.58 -2.33 3.80
CA LEU A 225 9.59 -3.01 4.62
C LEU A 225 10.18 -4.21 3.89
N THR A 226 9.34 -4.95 3.18
CA THR A 226 9.74 -6.04 2.27
C THR A 226 9.34 -5.68 0.85
N VAL A 227 9.70 -6.52 -0.12
CA VAL A 227 9.10 -6.44 -1.44
C VAL A 227 7.60 -6.65 -1.29
N VAL A 228 6.80 -5.78 -1.93
CA VAL A 228 5.35 -5.79 -1.83
C VAL A 228 4.76 -5.97 -3.22
N GLU A 229 3.93 -6.99 -3.33
CA GLU A 229 3.12 -7.30 -4.51
C GLU A 229 1.68 -6.94 -4.19
N GLY A 230 1.03 -6.26 -5.11
CA GLY A 230 -0.31 -5.75 -4.90
C GLY A 230 -1.05 -5.47 -6.18
N PHE A 231 -2.27 -4.99 -6.01
CA PHE A 231 -3.02 -4.33 -7.07
C PHE A 231 -3.24 -2.87 -6.71
N ALA A 232 -3.06 -1.98 -7.68
CA ALA A 232 -3.33 -0.56 -7.56
C ALA A 232 -4.64 -0.21 -8.31
N LEU A 233 -5.47 0.60 -7.67
CA LEU A 233 -6.64 1.26 -8.26
C LEU A 233 -6.38 2.76 -8.30
N THR A 234 -6.16 3.29 -9.50
CA THR A 234 -5.93 4.73 -9.71
C THR A 234 -7.16 5.57 -9.38
N ALA A 235 -6.94 6.80 -8.92
CA ALA A 235 -7.96 7.77 -8.57
C ALA A 235 -8.98 7.98 -9.71
N ASP A 236 -8.52 8.13 -10.94
CA ASP A 236 -9.38 8.35 -12.11
C ASP A 236 -10.35 7.19 -12.34
N GLU A 237 -9.85 5.97 -12.25
CA GLU A 237 -10.65 4.74 -12.41
C GLU A 237 -11.65 4.57 -11.26
N LEU A 238 -11.25 4.89 -10.03
CA LEU A 238 -12.16 4.89 -8.89
C LEU A 238 -13.25 5.97 -9.03
N LYS A 239 -12.91 7.19 -9.47
CA LYS A 239 -13.87 8.28 -9.70
C LYS A 239 -14.82 7.94 -10.84
N PHE A 240 -14.31 7.33 -11.91
CA PHE A 240 -15.12 6.82 -13.01
C PHE A 240 -16.15 5.82 -12.49
N VAL A 241 -15.72 4.81 -11.74
CA VAL A 241 -16.63 3.83 -11.14
C VAL A 241 -17.62 4.49 -10.18
N ALA A 242 -17.17 5.42 -9.33
CA ALA A 242 -18.05 6.13 -8.40
C ALA A 242 -19.16 6.91 -9.13
N SER A 243 -18.83 7.56 -10.24
CA SER A 243 -19.78 8.34 -11.05
C SER A 243 -20.87 7.48 -11.70
N GLN A 244 -20.55 6.22 -12.06
CA GLN A 244 -21.48 5.34 -12.76
C GLN A 244 -22.49 4.68 -11.81
N PHE A 245 -22.14 4.53 -10.53
CA PHE A 245 -22.94 3.79 -9.57
C PHE A 245 -23.45 4.69 -8.45
N ARG A 246 -24.60 5.35 -8.67
CA ARG A 246 -25.22 6.28 -7.71
C ARG A 246 -25.48 5.68 -6.31
N ARG A 247 -25.60 4.36 -6.20
CA ARG A 247 -25.76 3.63 -4.91
C ARG A 247 -24.59 3.83 -3.96
N LEU A 248 -23.41 4.20 -4.47
CA LEU A 248 -22.26 4.57 -3.66
C LEU A 248 -22.52 5.81 -2.77
N HIS A 249 -23.51 6.64 -3.10
CA HIS A 249 -23.88 7.83 -2.32
C HIS A 249 -24.93 7.56 -1.21
N SER A 250 -25.27 6.30 -0.92
CA SER A 250 -26.27 5.94 0.10
C SER A 250 -25.84 6.30 1.54
N ARG A 251 -26.81 6.63 2.41
CA ARG A 251 -26.59 6.90 3.85
C ARG A 251 -25.87 5.76 4.58
N GLN A 252 -26.09 4.51 4.17
CA GLN A 252 -25.40 3.35 4.76
C GLN A 252 -23.89 3.39 4.49
N VAL A 253 -23.50 3.81 3.28
CA VAL A 253 -22.10 3.96 2.87
C VAL A 253 -21.42 5.06 3.68
N GLN A 254 -22.13 6.14 3.99
CA GLN A 254 -21.65 7.23 4.85
C GLN A 254 -21.32 6.74 6.27
N HIS A 255 -22.20 5.92 6.86
CA HIS A 255 -21.97 5.36 8.19
C HIS A 255 -20.78 4.40 8.21
N THR A 256 -20.70 3.49 7.24
CA THR A 256 -19.56 2.57 7.09
C THR A 256 -18.27 3.36 6.92
N PHE A 257 -18.26 4.38 6.06
CA PHE A 257 -17.10 5.25 5.88
C PHE A 257 -16.66 5.94 7.17
N ARG A 258 -17.59 6.59 7.90
CA ARG A 258 -17.29 7.23 9.20
C ARG A 258 -16.72 6.26 10.22
N PHE A 259 -17.20 5.02 10.20
CA PHE A 259 -16.76 3.99 11.13
C PHE A 259 -15.38 3.44 10.79
N TYR A 260 -15.02 3.33 9.51
CA TYR A 260 -13.76 2.70 9.06
C TYR A 260 -12.64 3.70 8.73
N SER A 261 -12.94 4.97 8.49
CA SER A 261 -11.93 6.00 8.26
C SER A 261 -11.07 6.23 9.50
N GLN A 262 -9.75 6.13 9.36
CA GLN A 262 -8.78 6.37 10.44
C GLN A 262 -8.84 7.81 10.95
N GLN A 263 -9.10 8.78 10.08
CA GLN A 263 -9.27 10.19 10.46
C GLN A 263 -10.45 10.35 11.44
N TRP A 264 -11.59 9.75 11.11
CA TRP A 264 -12.79 9.79 11.96
C TRP A 264 -12.59 9.04 13.27
N ARG A 265 -11.91 7.90 13.26
CA ARG A 265 -11.54 7.15 14.47
C ARG A 265 -10.62 7.95 15.39
N THR A 266 -9.58 8.56 14.82
CA THR A 266 -8.62 9.38 15.56
C THR A 266 -9.30 10.62 16.15
N TRP A 267 -10.10 11.32 15.34
CA TRP A 267 -10.88 12.47 15.79
C TRP A 267 -11.86 12.07 16.91
N ALA A 268 -12.60 10.96 16.76
CA ALA A 268 -13.52 10.47 17.76
C ALA A 268 -12.79 10.10 19.07
N ALA A 269 -11.66 9.42 18.98
CA ALA A 269 -10.82 9.09 20.13
C ALA A 269 -10.34 10.37 20.85
N CYS A 270 -9.80 11.35 20.12
CA CYS A 270 -9.37 12.63 20.68
C CYS A 270 -10.53 13.40 21.31
N PHE A 271 -11.70 13.39 20.67
CA PHE A 271 -12.91 14.04 21.18
C PHE A 271 -13.38 13.41 22.50
N ILE A 272 -13.45 12.08 22.55
CA ILE A 272 -13.80 11.33 23.77
C ILE A 272 -12.76 11.59 24.86
N GLN A 273 -11.47 11.54 24.54
CA GLN A 273 -10.39 11.85 25.48
C GLN A 273 -10.50 13.28 26.04
N ALA A 274 -10.79 14.27 25.19
CA ALA A 274 -10.97 15.65 25.61
C ALA A 274 -12.20 15.82 26.50
N ALA A 275 -13.33 15.17 26.15
CA ALA A 275 -14.54 15.17 26.95
C ALA A 275 -14.33 14.50 28.32
N TRP A 276 -13.63 13.36 28.36
CA TRP A 276 -13.27 12.66 29.58
C TRP A 276 -12.35 13.50 30.47
N ARG A 277 -11.30 14.09 29.91
CA ARG A 277 -10.40 15.00 30.65
C ARG A 277 -11.16 16.19 31.25
N ARG A 278 -12.14 16.74 30.53
CA ARG A 278 -13.02 17.80 31.06
C ARG A 278 -13.90 17.29 32.20
N TYR A 279 -14.48 16.10 32.07
CA TYR A 279 -15.28 15.48 33.12
C TYR A 279 -14.45 15.20 34.37
N CYS A 280 -13.29 14.56 34.25
CA CYS A 280 -12.37 14.32 35.37
C CYS A 280 -11.95 15.62 36.06
N LYS A 281 -11.67 16.68 35.29
CA LYS A 281 -11.30 18.00 35.84
C LYS A 281 -12.47 18.64 36.60
N LYS A 282 -13.71 18.52 36.11
CA LYS A 282 -14.91 18.97 36.84
C LYS A 282 -15.10 18.18 38.14
N LYS A 283 -15.04 16.85 38.08
CA LYS A 283 -15.19 15.96 39.24
C LYS A 283 -14.13 16.21 40.31
N LEU A 284 -12.89 16.46 39.91
CA LEU A 284 -11.79 16.82 40.83
C LEU A 284 -12.02 18.18 41.49
N MET A 285 -12.55 19.17 40.75
CA MET A 285 -12.91 20.47 41.31
C MET A 285 -14.10 20.36 42.28
N GLU A 286 -15.09 19.53 41.99
CA GLU A 286 -16.21 19.26 42.90
C GLU A 286 -15.76 18.57 44.18
N LEU A 287 -14.85 17.59 44.11
CA LEU A 287 -14.26 16.95 45.28
C LEU A 287 -13.50 17.96 46.15
N ARG A 288 -12.63 18.79 45.54
CA ARG A 288 -11.92 19.84 46.29
C ARG A 288 -12.87 20.86 46.91
N ARG A 289 -13.95 21.22 46.24
CA ARG A 289 -14.98 22.10 46.83
C ARG A 289 -15.64 21.46 48.04
N LYS A 290 -15.93 20.15 48.00
CA LYS A 290 -16.49 19.41 49.14
C LYS A 290 -15.49 19.28 50.30
N GLU A 291 -14.21 19.06 50.01
CA GLU A 291 -13.15 19.07 51.02
C GLU A 291 -13.01 20.45 51.67
N GLU A 292 -13.01 21.53 50.87
CA GLU A 292 -12.97 22.91 51.36
C GLU A 292 -14.21 23.26 52.21
N GLU A 293 -15.40 22.86 51.79
CA GLU A 293 -16.64 23.04 52.57
C GLU A 293 -16.59 22.25 53.90
N ALA A 294 -16.04 21.03 53.90
CA ALA A 294 -15.87 20.23 55.10
C ALA A 294 -14.81 20.80 56.06
N GLU A 295 -13.69 21.32 55.52
CA GLU A 295 -12.67 22.03 56.29
C GLU A 295 -13.22 23.34 56.89
N GLU A 296 -14.02 24.11 56.13
CA GLU A 296 -14.67 25.33 56.64
C GLU A 296 -15.66 25.02 57.78
N LEU A 297 -16.43 23.94 57.67
CA LEU A 297 -17.31 23.46 58.74
C LEU A 297 -16.52 23.00 60.00
N ALA A 298 -15.39 22.33 59.81
CA ALA A 298 -14.52 21.90 60.92
C ALA A 298 -13.83 23.08 61.63
N VAL A 299 -13.43 24.11 60.88
CA VAL A 299 -12.84 25.36 61.42
C VAL A 299 -13.90 26.21 62.13
N ALA A 300 -15.14 26.26 61.62
CA ALA A 300 -16.25 26.94 62.30
C ALA A 300 -16.59 26.28 63.66
N GLY A 301 -16.47 24.95 63.76
CA GLY A 301 -16.64 24.21 65.01
C GLY A 301 -15.51 24.44 66.03
N THR A 302 -14.28 24.70 65.58
CA THR A 302 -13.13 24.97 66.48
C THR A 302 -13.08 26.42 66.98
N ASN A 303 -13.57 27.39 66.19
CA ASN A 303 -13.71 28.78 66.64
C ASN A 303 -14.77 28.99 67.74
N ALA A 304 -15.63 28.00 68.01
CA ALA A 304 -16.55 28.02 69.14
C ALA A 304 -15.85 27.70 70.49
N SER A 305 -14.64 27.16 70.48
CA SER A 305 -13.80 26.94 71.67
C SER A 305 -12.57 27.86 71.60
N GLY A 306 -12.63 28.97 72.33
CA GLY A 306 -11.74 30.11 72.16
C GLY A 306 -10.24 29.88 72.43
N GLY A 307 -9.41 30.68 71.75
CA GLY A 307 -8.02 30.97 72.14
C GLY A 307 -7.08 31.34 70.98
N SER A 308 -6.55 32.58 71.02
CA SER A 308 -5.39 33.13 70.28
C SER A 308 -5.61 33.78 68.90
N TYR A 309 -5.66 35.11 68.93
CA TYR A 309 -5.91 36.04 67.81
C TYR A 309 -4.72 36.24 66.85
N SER A 310 -3.56 35.62 67.11
CA SER A 310 -2.33 35.77 66.32
C SER A 310 -2.21 34.75 65.17
N ILE A 311 -2.72 33.52 65.37
CA ILE A 311 -2.63 32.43 64.39
C ILE A 311 -3.68 32.59 63.27
N GLY A 312 -4.84 33.17 63.59
CA GLY A 312 -5.93 33.38 62.63
C GLY A 312 -5.58 34.33 61.48
N ALA A 313 -4.77 35.36 61.74
CA ALA A 313 -4.36 36.33 60.72
C ALA A 313 -3.42 35.70 59.66
N THR A 314 -2.48 34.86 60.11
CA THR A 314 -1.55 34.13 59.23
C THR A 314 -2.29 33.09 58.37
N PHE A 315 -3.31 32.45 58.95
CA PHE A 315 -4.18 31.50 58.25
C PHE A 315 -5.08 32.18 57.20
N LEU A 316 -5.63 33.36 57.51
CA LEU A 316 -6.41 34.14 56.55
C LEU A 316 -5.55 34.70 55.41
N ALA A 317 -4.33 35.15 55.71
CA ALA A 317 -3.37 35.63 54.71
C ALA A 317 -2.91 34.51 53.76
N SER A 318 -2.66 33.30 54.27
CA SER A 318 -2.30 32.13 53.43
C SER A 318 -3.48 31.69 52.55
N ARG A 319 -4.73 31.75 53.05
CA ARG A 319 -5.95 31.52 52.26
C ARG A 319 -6.13 32.56 51.15
N PHE A 320 -5.89 33.83 51.43
CA PHE A 320 -5.98 34.89 50.42
C PHE A 320 -4.94 34.70 49.31
N ALA A 321 -3.70 34.40 49.68
CA ALA A 321 -2.62 34.11 48.72
C ALA A 321 -2.92 32.85 47.88
N ALA A 322 -3.41 31.78 48.50
CA ALA A 322 -3.80 30.55 47.80
C ALA A 322 -4.97 30.78 46.82
N ASN A 323 -5.98 31.57 47.22
CA ASN A 323 -7.11 31.92 46.36
C ASN A 323 -6.73 32.85 45.21
N ALA A 324 -5.81 33.80 45.43
CA ALA A 324 -5.29 34.66 44.36
C ALA A 324 -4.49 33.87 43.31
N LEU A 325 -3.61 32.95 43.75
CA LEU A 325 -2.84 32.08 42.86
C LEU A 325 -3.72 31.08 42.08
N ARG A 326 -4.84 30.64 42.68
CA ARG A 326 -5.85 29.79 42.02
C ARG A 326 -6.60 30.52 40.91
N GLY A 327 -6.93 31.80 41.09
CA GLY A 327 -7.57 32.62 40.04
C GLY A 327 -6.71 32.71 38.78
N VAL A 328 -5.40 32.91 38.95
CA VAL A 328 -4.41 32.95 37.86
C VAL A 328 -4.24 31.57 37.20
N HIS A 329 -4.14 30.50 37.98
CA HIS A 329 -4.08 29.13 37.46
C HIS A 329 -5.34 28.70 36.71
N ARG A 330 -6.53 29.14 37.15
CA ARG A 330 -7.82 28.88 36.50
C ARG A 330 -7.89 29.55 35.13
N ASN A 331 -7.46 30.81 35.04
CA ASN A 331 -7.49 31.57 33.80
C ASN A 331 -6.46 31.07 32.78
N ARG A 332 -5.27 30.67 33.25
CA ARG A 332 -4.22 30.06 32.42
C ARG A 332 -4.66 28.69 31.87
N ASN A 333 -5.27 27.85 32.71
CA ASN A 333 -5.85 26.57 32.30
C ASN A 333 -7.03 26.70 31.33
N LEU A 334 -7.82 27.76 31.42
CA LEU A 334 -8.94 28.02 30.51
C LEU A 334 -8.44 28.42 29.10
N LYS A 335 -7.33 29.17 29.04
CA LYS A 335 -6.61 29.45 27.78
C LYS A 335 -6.03 28.17 27.16
N THR A 336 -5.33 27.33 27.93
CA THR A 336 -4.79 26.05 27.41
C THR A 336 -5.91 25.08 26.97
N ALA A 337 -7.02 25.05 27.71
CA ALA A 337 -8.19 24.25 27.35
C ALA A 337 -8.93 24.76 26.10
N ARG A 338 -8.82 26.05 25.76
CA ARG A 338 -9.33 26.61 24.49
C ARG A 338 -8.41 26.30 23.32
N GLU A 339 -7.08 26.29 23.52
CA GLU A 339 -6.11 25.88 22.48
C GLU A 339 -6.18 24.40 22.14
N LEU A 340 -6.38 23.52 23.13
CA LEU A 340 -6.56 22.08 22.94
C LEU A 340 -7.80 21.68 22.09
N VAL A 341 -8.65 22.65 21.71
CA VAL A 341 -9.98 22.40 21.08
C VAL A 341 -10.01 22.77 19.60
N LYS A 342 -8.90 23.21 19.00
CA LYS A 342 -8.81 23.27 17.53
C LYS A 342 -8.58 21.88 16.90
N LEU A 343 -9.33 20.87 17.33
CA LEU A 343 -9.48 19.64 16.55
C LEU A 343 -10.45 19.95 15.42
N GLN A 344 -9.90 20.30 14.26
CA GLN A 344 -10.67 20.54 13.06
C GLN A 344 -11.47 19.26 12.75
N LYS A 345 -12.80 19.37 12.68
CA LYS A 345 -13.67 18.24 12.31
C LYS A 345 -13.25 17.77 10.91
N PRO A 346 -13.01 16.47 10.69
CA PRO A 346 -12.76 15.96 9.34
C PRO A 346 -13.90 16.39 8.40
N PRO A 347 -13.60 16.78 7.16
CA PRO A 347 -14.63 17.19 6.21
C PRO A 347 -15.63 16.04 6.01
N GLU A 348 -16.92 16.35 6.10
CA GLU A 348 -17.98 15.40 5.78
C GLU A 348 -18.14 15.34 4.25
N PRO A 349 -18.16 14.15 3.64
CA PRO A 349 -18.55 14.04 2.24
C PRO A 349 -20.00 14.51 2.10
N ASP A 350 -20.19 15.57 1.30
CA ASP A 350 -21.47 16.25 1.15
C ASP A 350 -22.23 15.69 -0.07
N PHE A 351 -23.20 14.83 0.22
CA PHE A 351 -24.03 14.17 -0.81
C PHE A 351 -25.37 14.88 -1.03
N THR A 352 -25.51 16.15 -0.63
CA THR A 352 -26.80 16.86 -0.71
C THR A 352 -27.18 17.37 -2.11
N ALA A 353 -26.38 17.08 -3.13
CA ALA A 353 -26.76 17.33 -4.53
C ALA A 353 -27.52 16.12 -5.08
N ASP A 354 -28.84 16.10 -4.86
CA ASP A 354 -29.88 15.51 -5.73
C ASP A 354 -31.18 15.44 -4.91
N ALA A 355 -31.76 16.61 -4.67
CA ALA A 355 -33.17 16.75 -4.33
C ALA A 355 -33.72 17.92 -5.15
N ASP A 356 -33.60 17.81 -6.48
CA ASP A 356 -34.40 18.54 -7.47
C ASP A 356 -34.56 17.69 -8.74
#